data_AF-A0A7Z2PS60-F1
#
_entry.id   AF-A0A7Z2PS60-F1
#
_cell.length_a   1.000
_cell.length_b   1.000
_cell.length_c   1.000
_cell.angle_alpha   90.00
_cell.angle_beta   90.00
_cell.angle_gamma   90.00
#
_symmetry.space_group_name_H-M   'P 1'
#
loop_
_entity.id
_entity.type
_entity.pdbx_description
1 polymer ?
#
loop_
_entity_poly.entity_id
_entity_poly.type
_entity_poly.pdbx_seq_one_letter_code
_entity_poly.pdbx_strand_id
1 'polypeptide(L)'
;MQKLTSIFCFVTCSSLCGSLVAVAQQPPVGYFDIPPGFDYPANKQTLEQYRTSANVPAQRLHVWNVFAGMTRTTPDGKYPIFETWFSEDELFKVGPEPQARRIVRRFKQPAQLSAIPGELVPQAAGTALLSEVLYNYAGYKHVRTNQLYLTVVTCH
;
A
#
# COMPACT_ATOMS: atom_id res chain seq x y z
N MET A 1 -53.21 -32.50 45.42
CA MET A 1 -52.97 -31.33 46.30
C MET A 1 -51.76 -30.59 45.71
N GLN A 2 -51.88 -29.32 45.28
CA GLN A 2 -51.29 -28.15 45.96
C GLN A 2 -49.83 -28.39 46.44
N LYS A 3 -48.78 -27.65 46.08
CA LYS A 3 -48.54 -26.29 45.52
C LYS A 3 -47.14 -26.30 44.83
N LEU A 4 -46.56 -25.28 44.18
CA LEU A 4 -46.89 -23.86 43.94
C LEU A 4 -46.21 -23.42 42.61
N THR A 5 -46.72 -22.40 41.92
CA THR A 5 -46.05 -21.72 40.79
C THR A 5 -45.09 -20.64 41.26
N SER A 6 -43.94 -20.46 40.59
CA SER A 6 -43.09 -19.27 40.73
C SER A 6 -42.67 -18.77 39.34
N ILE A 7 -43.13 -17.57 38.99
CA ILE A 7 -42.86 -16.93 37.70
C ILE A 7 -41.63 -16.03 37.87
N PHE A 8 -40.47 -16.50 37.42
CA PHE A 8 -39.29 -15.64 37.27
C PHE A 8 -39.31 -14.97 35.90
N CYS A 9 -39.76 -13.72 35.88
CA CYS A 9 -39.72 -12.88 34.67
C CYS A 9 -38.31 -12.32 34.47
N PHE A 10 -37.39 -13.14 33.94
CA PHE A 10 -36.08 -12.67 33.51
C PHE A 10 -36.18 -11.95 32.17
N VAL A 11 -36.44 -10.65 32.22
CA VAL A 11 -36.16 -9.73 31.10
C VAL A 11 -34.66 -9.48 31.05
N THR A 12 -33.89 -10.48 30.61
CA THR A 12 -32.47 -10.28 30.27
C THR A 12 -32.40 -9.66 28.89
N CYS A 13 -32.07 -8.37 28.85
CA CYS A 13 -31.79 -7.64 27.62
C CYS A 13 -30.75 -8.41 26.78
N SER A 14 -31.18 -8.94 25.64
CA SER A 14 -30.28 -9.53 24.64
C SER A 14 -29.47 -8.42 23.98
N SER A 15 -28.40 -7.99 24.66
CA SER A 15 -27.36 -7.13 24.08
C SER A 15 -26.70 -7.89 22.93
N LEU A 16 -27.24 -7.68 21.73
CA LEU A 16 -26.61 -8.03 20.45
C LEU A 16 -25.35 -7.17 20.28
N CYS A 17 -24.29 -7.53 20.99
CA CYS A 17 -22.92 -7.16 20.65
C CYS A 17 -22.58 -7.84 19.32
N GLY A 18 -23.07 -7.26 18.23
CA GLY A 18 -22.64 -7.56 16.88
C GLY A 18 -21.18 -7.16 16.76
N SER A 19 -20.27 -8.09 17.04
CA SER A 19 -18.84 -7.92 16.81
C SER A 19 -18.64 -7.55 15.34
N LEU A 20 -18.32 -6.29 15.08
CA LEU A 20 -17.86 -5.83 13.78
C LEU A 20 -16.49 -6.46 13.52
N VAL A 21 -16.50 -7.68 12.98
CA VAL A 21 -15.30 -8.36 12.52
C VAL A 21 -14.80 -7.57 11.31
N ALA A 22 -13.86 -6.67 11.55
CA ALA A 22 -13.14 -5.98 10.49
C ALA A 22 -12.36 -7.02 9.69
N VAL A 23 -12.94 -7.46 8.56
CA VAL A 23 -12.29 -8.38 7.64
C VAL A 23 -11.03 -7.68 7.13
N ALA A 24 -9.87 -8.15 7.59
CA ALA A 24 -8.59 -7.63 7.13
C ALA A 24 -8.50 -7.91 5.62
N GLN A 25 -8.69 -6.87 4.79
CA GLN A 25 -8.61 -6.99 3.34
C GLN A 25 -7.27 -7.66 2.99
N GLN A 26 -7.35 -8.79 2.29
CA GLN A 26 -6.18 -9.51 1.80
C GLN A 26 -5.70 -8.89 0.49
N PRO A 27 -4.40 -8.94 0.18
CA PRO A 27 -3.91 -8.47 -1.10
C PRO A 27 -4.53 -9.27 -2.26
N PRO A 28 -4.80 -8.63 -3.42
CA PRO A 28 -5.44 -9.28 -4.56
C PRO A 28 -4.55 -10.34 -5.22
N VAL A 29 -5.17 -11.23 -5.99
CA VAL A 29 -4.46 -12.30 -6.70
C VAL A 29 -3.42 -11.69 -7.67
N GLY A 30 -2.19 -12.20 -7.60
CA GLY A 30 -1.04 -11.64 -8.31
C GLY A 30 -0.33 -10.50 -7.57
N TYR A 31 -0.60 -10.28 -6.28
CA TYR A 31 0.28 -9.52 -5.40
C TYR A 31 1.21 -10.43 -4.61
N PHE A 32 2.47 -10.01 -4.54
CA PHE A 32 3.47 -10.57 -3.65
C PHE A 32 4.07 -9.43 -2.82
N ASP A 33 4.24 -9.66 -1.52
CA ASP A 33 4.90 -8.72 -0.62
C ASP A 33 6.39 -9.06 -0.50
N ILE A 34 7.15 -8.15 0.11
CA ILE A 34 8.53 -8.42 0.51
C ILE A 34 8.54 -9.62 1.48
N PRO A 35 9.30 -10.69 1.21
CA PRO A 35 9.33 -11.86 2.08
C PRO A 35 10.00 -11.55 3.42
N PRO A 36 9.78 -12.38 4.47
CA PRO A 36 10.47 -12.23 5.75
C PRO A 36 12.00 -12.29 5.60
N GLY A 37 12.71 -11.61 6.50
CA GLY A 37 14.18 -11.56 6.54
C GLY A 37 14.82 -10.35 5.86
N PHE A 38 14.03 -9.50 5.19
CA PHE A 38 14.50 -8.30 4.47
C PHE A 38 14.23 -6.99 5.22
N ASP A 39 14.20 -7.04 6.56
CA ASP A 39 13.92 -5.89 7.44
C ASP A 39 12.63 -5.13 7.05
N TYR A 40 11.61 -5.88 6.64
CA TYR A 40 10.29 -5.38 6.26
C TYR A 40 9.19 -6.35 6.72
N PRO A 41 8.07 -5.87 7.30
CA PRO A 41 7.89 -4.51 7.82
C PRO A 41 8.77 -4.26 9.05
N ALA A 42 9.55 -3.17 9.03
CA ALA A 42 10.41 -2.78 10.15
C ALA A 42 9.62 -2.15 11.31
N ASN A 43 10.21 -2.17 12.51
CA ASN A 43 9.66 -1.47 13.66
C ASN A 43 9.81 0.06 13.50
N LYS A 44 8.69 0.79 13.55
CA LYS A 44 8.68 2.27 13.43
C LYS A 44 9.58 2.97 14.44
N GLN A 45 9.58 2.55 15.72
CA GLN A 45 10.39 3.18 16.75
C GLN A 45 11.89 3.00 16.47
N THR A 46 12.30 1.83 15.97
CA THR A 46 13.67 1.56 15.54
C THR A 46 14.09 2.45 14.36
N LEU A 47 13.24 2.62 13.34
CA LEU A 47 13.53 3.52 12.22
C LEU A 47 13.60 4.99 12.65
N GLU A 48 12.71 5.44 13.54
CA GLU A 48 12.76 6.78 14.12
C GLU A 48 14.03 6.99 14.95
N GLN A 49 14.49 5.99 15.70
CA GLN A 49 15.78 6.03 16.41
C GLN A 49 16.96 6.15 15.43
N TYR A 50 16.97 5.41 14.32
CA TYR A 50 18.00 5.54 13.29
C TYR A 50 18.02 6.95 12.68
N ARG A 51 16.85 7.56 12.49
CA ARG A 51 16.69 8.93 11.98
C ARG A 51 17.20 9.97 12.99
N THR A 52 16.71 9.95 14.23
CA THR A 52 17.03 10.97 15.25
C THR A 52 18.47 10.90 15.76
N SER A 53 19.07 9.71 15.77
CA SER A 53 20.50 9.53 16.08
C SER A 53 21.45 9.75 14.88
N ALA A 54 20.92 10.09 13.70
CA ALA A 54 21.67 10.20 12.45
C ALA A 54 22.54 8.96 12.13
N ASN A 55 22.06 7.76 12.47
CA ASN A 55 22.76 6.50 12.25
C ASN A 55 22.69 6.08 10.76
N VAL A 56 23.45 6.76 9.91
CA VAL A 56 23.52 6.51 8.45
C VAL A 56 23.86 5.06 8.11
N PRO A 57 24.77 4.34 8.80
CA PRO A 57 25.01 2.92 8.55
C PRO A 57 23.76 2.05 8.71
N ALA A 58 23.00 2.23 9.79
CA ALA A 58 21.77 1.47 10.03
C ALA A 58 20.66 1.82 9.02
N GLN A 59 20.48 3.12 8.71
CA GLN A 59 19.53 3.57 7.68
C GLN A 59 19.86 2.95 6.31
N ARG A 60 21.15 2.92 5.93
CA ARG A 60 21.61 2.33 4.65
C ARG A 60 21.40 0.82 4.62
N LEU A 61 21.68 0.11 5.72
CA LEU A 61 21.45 -1.34 5.81
C LEU A 61 19.95 -1.66 5.66
N HIS A 62 19.08 -0.93 6.37
CA HIS A 62 17.63 -1.05 6.24
C HIS A 62 17.18 -0.91 4.78
N VAL A 63 17.57 0.19 4.11
CA VAL A 63 17.19 0.46 2.72
C VAL A 63 17.70 -0.64 1.76
N TRP A 64 18.93 -1.13 1.94
CA TRP A 64 19.44 -2.23 1.11
C TRP A 64 18.72 -3.55 1.34
N ASN A 65 18.30 -3.85 2.58
CA ASN A 65 17.51 -5.04 2.88
C ASN A 65 16.13 -4.95 2.20
N VAL A 66 15.44 -3.83 2.34
CA VAL A 66 14.14 -3.58 1.66
C VAL A 66 14.29 -3.69 0.14
N PHE A 67 15.35 -3.10 -0.43
CA PHE A 67 15.63 -3.17 -1.87
C PHE A 67 15.92 -4.61 -2.35
N ALA A 68 16.74 -5.36 -1.61
CA ALA A 68 17.01 -6.77 -1.90
C ALA A 68 15.74 -7.62 -1.82
N GLY A 69 14.84 -7.31 -0.89
CA GLY A 69 13.56 -7.99 -0.70
C GLY A 69 12.56 -7.73 -1.84
N MET A 70 12.38 -6.46 -2.24
CA MET A 70 11.45 -6.09 -3.33
C MET A 70 11.94 -6.56 -4.71
N THR A 71 13.24 -6.78 -4.88
CA THR A 71 13.85 -7.27 -6.14
C THR A 71 13.94 -8.80 -6.23
N ARG A 72 13.56 -9.55 -5.19
CA ARG A 72 13.40 -11.01 -5.27
C ARG A 72 12.41 -11.39 -6.37
N THR A 73 12.64 -12.52 -7.01
CA THR A 73 11.65 -13.14 -7.91
C THR A 73 10.43 -13.60 -7.12
N THR A 74 9.25 -13.49 -7.72
CA THR A 74 7.99 -14.05 -7.22
C THR A 74 8.08 -15.58 -7.05
N PRO A 75 7.27 -16.19 -6.17
CA PRO A 75 7.22 -17.65 -5.98
C PRO A 75 6.91 -18.47 -7.25
N ASP A 76 6.24 -17.87 -8.24
CA ASP A 76 5.97 -18.49 -9.54
C ASP A 76 7.08 -18.26 -10.59
N GLY A 77 8.17 -17.60 -10.21
CA GLY A 77 9.39 -17.44 -11.00
C GLY A 77 9.34 -16.37 -12.10
N LYS A 78 8.24 -15.62 -12.25
CA LYS A 78 8.00 -14.81 -13.46
C LYS A 78 8.46 -13.36 -13.39
N TYR A 79 8.40 -12.73 -12.23
CA TYR A 79 8.61 -11.28 -12.09
C TYR A 79 9.43 -10.95 -10.83
N PRO A 80 10.10 -9.79 -10.77
CA PRO A 80 10.48 -9.19 -9.50
C PRO A 80 9.23 -8.85 -8.68
N ILE A 81 9.29 -8.99 -7.36
CA ILE A 81 8.16 -8.74 -6.44
C ILE A 81 7.62 -7.31 -6.60
N PHE A 82 8.51 -6.31 -6.74
CA PHE A 82 8.09 -4.91 -6.92
C PHE A 82 7.27 -4.67 -8.19
N GLU A 83 7.52 -5.39 -9.29
CA GLU A 83 6.74 -5.23 -10.53
C GLU A 83 5.30 -5.71 -10.38
N THR A 84 5.02 -6.49 -9.34
CA THR A 84 3.65 -6.86 -9.04
C THR A 84 2.88 -5.65 -8.51
N TRP A 85 3.50 -4.74 -7.75
CA TRP A 85 2.86 -3.68 -6.96
C TRP A 85 1.94 -2.74 -7.75
N PHE A 86 1.08 -2.00 -7.06
CA PHE A 86 0.01 -1.22 -7.67
C PHE A 86 0.57 0.00 -8.41
N SER A 87 0.21 0.15 -9.68
CA SER A 87 0.47 1.38 -10.42
C SER A 87 -0.33 2.56 -9.86
N GLU A 88 0.14 3.79 -10.14
CA GLU A 88 -0.63 5.02 -9.89
C GLU A 88 -2.04 4.96 -10.49
N ASP A 89 -2.18 4.44 -11.72
CA ASP A 89 -3.47 4.28 -12.39
C ASP A 89 -4.40 3.34 -11.60
N GLU A 90 -3.90 2.25 -11.02
CA GLU A 90 -4.70 1.34 -10.18
C GLU A 90 -5.04 1.94 -8.81
N LEU A 91 -4.11 2.71 -8.23
CA LEU A 91 -4.25 3.36 -6.94
C LEU A 91 -5.35 4.42 -6.95
N PHE A 92 -5.33 5.30 -7.95
CA PHE A 92 -6.18 6.47 -8.06
C PHE A 92 -7.45 6.26 -8.90
N LYS A 93 -7.62 5.10 -9.56
CA LYS A 93 -8.84 4.81 -10.34
C LYS A 93 -10.11 4.81 -9.47
N VAL A 94 -11.04 5.68 -9.84
CA VAL A 94 -12.43 5.64 -9.35
C VAL A 94 -13.12 4.39 -9.89
N GLY A 95 -13.60 3.54 -8.99
CA GLY A 95 -14.26 2.27 -9.32
C GLY A 95 -13.89 1.13 -8.37
N PRO A 96 -14.41 -0.10 -8.61
CA PRO A 96 -14.12 -1.26 -7.79
C PRO A 96 -12.65 -1.68 -7.84
N GLU A 97 -12.20 -2.35 -6.77
CA GLU A 97 -10.84 -2.87 -6.61
C GLU A 97 -10.52 -3.96 -7.66
N PRO A 98 -9.31 -3.99 -8.25
CA PRO A 98 -8.91 -5.04 -9.20
C PRO A 98 -8.90 -6.44 -8.55
N GLN A 99 -9.70 -7.37 -9.07
CA GLN A 99 -9.79 -8.75 -8.56
C GLN A 99 -8.55 -9.60 -8.89
N ALA A 100 -7.95 -9.36 -10.05
CA ALA A 100 -6.72 -9.99 -10.51
C ALA A 100 -5.88 -8.95 -11.24
N ARG A 101 -4.56 -8.98 -11.03
CA ARG A 101 -3.66 -7.95 -11.59
C ARG A 101 -2.90 -8.45 -12.81
N ARG A 102 -2.71 -7.53 -13.75
CA ARG A 102 -1.92 -7.72 -14.96
C ARG A 102 -0.76 -6.73 -14.91
N ILE A 103 0.46 -7.23 -14.80
CA ILE A 103 1.67 -6.40 -14.84
C ILE A 103 1.78 -5.78 -16.23
N VAL A 104 1.76 -4.45 -16.29
CA VAL A 104 1.92 -3.66 -17.53
C VAL A 104 2.82 -2.48 -17.18
N ARG A 105 4.06 -2.49 -17.66
CA ARG A 105 5.01 -1.41 -17.42
C ARG A 105 4.61 -0.18 -18.25
N ARG A 106 4.06 0.84 -17.60
CA ARG A 106 3.59 2.11 -18.19
C ARG A 106 4.55 3.23 -17.82
N PHE A 107 5.73 3.18 -18.43
CA PHE A 107 6.69 4.28 -18.41
C PHE A 107 6.05 5.58 -18.92
N LYS A 108 5.98 6.60 -18.06
CA LYS A 108 5.45 7.94 -18.36
C LYS A 108 6.56 8.98 -18.17
N GLN A 109 6.47 10.10 -18.88
CA GLN A 109 7.27 11.28 -18.57
C GLN A 109 6.76 11.88 -17.25
N PRO A 110 7.63 12.18 -16.27
CA PRO A 110 7.23 12.86 -15.04
C PRO A 110 6.59 14.21 -15.34
N ALA A 111 5.47 14.53 -14.67
CA ALA A 111 4.77 15.81 -14.86
C ALA A 111 5.66 17.02 -14.52
N GLN A 112 6.61 16.85 -13.60
CA GLN A 112 7.62 17.86 -13.23
C GLN A 112 8.63 18.17 -14.36
N LEU A 113 8.70 17.31 -15.38
CA LEU A 113 9.53 17.47 -16.58
C LEU A 113 8.70 17.79 -17.82
N SER A 114 7.39 17.99 -17.67
CA SER A 114 6.53 18.50 -18.74
C SER A 114 6.79 20.00 -18.91
N ALA A 115 7.08 20.42 -20.13
CA ALA A 115 7.44 21.80 -20.43
C ALA A 115 6.34 22.79 -20.07
N ILE A 116 6.66 23.83 -19.29
CA ILE A 116 5.82 25.03 -19.21
C ILE A 116 5.92 25.74 -20.58
N PRO A 117 4.79 26.17 -21.20
CA PRO A 117 4.85 26.88 -22.47
C PRO A 117 5.71 28.15 -22.38
N GLY A 118 6.85 28.15 -23.07
CA GLY A 118 7.82 29.25 -23.09
C GLY A 118 9.12 29.01 -22.31
N GLU A 119 9.22 27.95 -21.51
CA GLU A 119 10.50 27.57 -20.88
C GLU A 119 11.38 26.71 -21.80
N LEU A 120 12.70 26.86 -21.64
CA LEU A 120 13.69 26.02 -22.32
C LEU A 120 13.70 24.62 -21.70
N VAL A 121 13.13 23.65 -22.41
CA VAL A 121 13.23 22.24 -22.04
C VAL A 121 14.70 21.80 -22.04
N PRO A 122 15.22 21.17 -20.98
CA PRO A 122 16.58 20.62 -20.96
C PRO A 122 16.75 19.47 -21.97
N GLN A 123 17.04 19.81 -23.22
CA GLN A 123 17.21 18.87 -24.33
C GLN A 123 18.67 18.46 -24.48
N ALA A 124 19.17 17.68 -23.52
CA ALA A 124 20.31 16.83 -23.76
C ALA A 124 19.87 15.63 -24.63
N ALA A 125 20.67 15.27 -25.63
CA ALA A 125 20.37 14.10 -26.45
C ALA A 125 20.41 12.82 -25.59
N GLY A 126 19.30 12.09 -25.54
CA GLY A 126 19.17 10.85 -24.77
C GLY A 126 18.48 10.98 -23.40
N THR A 127 18.14 12.18 -22.92
CA THR A 127 17.50 12.36 -21.58
C THR A 127 15.97 12.29 -21.60
N ALA A 128 15.40 11.28 -22.26
CA ALA A 128 14.01 10.90 -22.04
C ALA A 128 13.89 10.22 -20.67
N LEU A 129 13.83 11.01 -19.61
CA LEU A 129 13.59 10.52 -18.25
C LEU A 129 12.16 9.97 -18.17
N LEU A 130 12.05 8.66 -18.19
CA LEU A 130 10.80 7.93 -18.00
C LEU A 130 10.80 7.31 -16.60
N SER A 131 9.67 7.42 -15.92
CA SER A 131 9.46 6.83 -14.60
C SER A 131 8.17 6.02 -14.57
N GLU A 132 8.13 5.02 -13.70
CA GLU A 132 6.93 4.31 -13.29
C GLU A 132 6.94 4.22 -11.77
N VAL A 133 5.87 4.66 -11.12
CA VAL A 133 5.74 4.67 -9.66
C VAL A 133 4.78 3.55 -9.26
N LEU A 134 5.26 2.66 -8.39
CA LEU A 134 4.52 1.51 -7.90
C LEU A 134 4.39 1.57 -6.36
N TYR A 135 3.22 1.19 -5.87
CA TYR A 135 2.83 1.28 -4.47
C TYR A 135 2.57 -0.12 -3.91
N ASN A 136 3.18 -0.45 -2.77
CA ASN A 136 2.90 -1.71 -2.08
C ASN A 136 1.45 -1.73 -1.54
N TYR A 137 1.01 -2.90 -1.06
CA TYR A 137 -0.37 -3.07 -0.59
C TYR A 137 -0.72 -2.23 0.64
N ALA A 138 0.26 -1.92 1.50
CA ALA A 138 0.05 -1.03 2.64
C ALA A 138 -0.28 0.41 2.20
N GLY A 139 0.48 0.95 1.25
CA GLY A 139 0.22 2.27 0.66
C GLY A 139 -1.09 2.31 -0.12
N TYR A 140 -1.37 1.28 -0.91
CA TYR A 140 -2.65 1.13 -1.61
C TYR A 140 -3.83 1.12 -0.63
N LYS A 141 -3.80 0.26 0.39
CA LYS A 141 -4.84 0.19 1.42
C LYS A 141 -5.02 1.53 2.12
N HIS A 142 -3.94 2.22 2.48
CA HIS A 142 -4.02 3.54 3.10
C HIS A 142 -4.79 4.56 2.23
N VAL A 143 -4.47 4.67 0.94
CA VAL A 143 -5.17 5.58 0.02
C VAL A 143 -6.63 5.20 -0.18
N ARG A 144 -6.94 3.90 -0.32
CA ARG A 144 -8.31 3.42 -0.56
C ARG A 144 -9.19 3.57 0.69
N THR A 145 -8.71 3.15 1.86
CA THR A 145 -9.44 3.25 3.13
C THR A 145 -9.70 4.71 3.53
N ASN A 146 -8.76 5.62 3.31
CA ASN A 146 -8.92 7.05 3.60
C ASN A 146 -9.53 7.86 2.45
N GLN A 147 -9.99 7.19 1.38
CA GLN A 147 -10.62 7.81 0.19
C GLN A 147 -9.77 8.89 -0.50
N LEU A 148 -8.45 8.89 -0.31
CA LEU A 148 -7.52 9.90 -0.86
C LEU A 148 -7.47 9.86 -2.40
N TYR A 149 -7.97 8.79 -3.02
CA TYR A 149 -8.16 8.69 -4.47
C TYR A 149 -9.29 9.57 -5.02
N LEU A 150 -10.13 10.14 -4.16
CA LEU A 150 -11.16 11.12 -4.54
C LEU A 150 -10.68 12.57 -4.42
N THR A 151 -9.50 12.80 -3.83
CA THR A 151 -8.97 14.15 -3.59
C THR A 151 -8.44 14.75 -4.89
N VAL A 152 -9.30 15.50 -5.60
CA VAL A 152 -8.85 16.40 -6.66
C VAL A 152 -8.04 17.53 -6.01
N VAL A 153 -6.74 17.57 -6.26
CA VAL A 153 -5.91 18.72 -5.89
C VAL A 153 -6.21 19.85 -6.87
N THR A 154 -7.17 20.70 -6.52
CA THR A 154 -7.37 21.99 -7.18
C THR A 154 -6.25 22.93 -6.76
N CYS A 155 -5.21 23.05 -7.59
CA CYS A 155 -4.24 24.14 -7.47
C CYS A 155 -4.97 25.47 -7.70
N HIS A 156 -4.86 26.37 -6.73
CA HIS A 156 -5.21 27.78 -6.83
C HIS A 156 -3.96 28.62 -7.08
#